data_AF-A0A6M6JAY4-F1
#
_entry.id   AF-A0A6M6JAY4-F1
#
_cell.length_a   1.000
_cell.length_b   1.000
_cell.length_c   1.000
_cell.angle_alpha   90.00
_cell.angle_beta   90.00
_cell.angle_gamma   90.00
#
_symmetry.space_group_name_H-M   'P 1'
#
loop_
_entity.id
_entity.type
_entity.pdbx_description
1 polymer ?
#
loop_
_entity_poly.entity_id
_entity_poly.type
_entity_poly.pdbx_seq_one_letter_code
_entity_poly.pdbx_strand_id
1 'polypeptide(L)'
;MSSPPRPSPERRIHLGRMVTTRADLLRRTGVPHSTGDAWYRDRDRNGHPPPVAAVGRRLYFDEALLLAWVRTQLHPGPPPDRVVRNGRSLVSRAELARLSGLSESVLADLYARRATTRHPAAVHRDRRHLYFDETESLAWCSSRAAPRAPAPRARPAT
;
A
#
# COMPACT_ATOMS: atom_id res chain seq x y z
N MET A 1 -38.51 9.43 -39.49
CA MET A 1 -37.13 8.99 -39.24
C MET A 1 -36.66 9.63 -37.93
N SER A 2 -36.54 8.87 -36.84
CA SER A 2 -36.04 9.40 -35.56
C SER A 2 -34.53 9.60 -35.66
N SER A 3 -34.04 10.82 -35.40
CA SER A 3 -32.60 11.07 -35.27
C SER A 3 -32.01 10.17 -34.17
N PRO A 4 -30.80 9.60 -34.38
CA PRO A 4 -30.12 8.88 -33.31
C PRO A 4 -29.91 9.82 -32.12
N PRO A 5 -30.03 9.32 -30.87
CA PRO A 5 -29.79 10.14 -29.70
C PRO A 5 -28.37 10.70 -29.75
N ARG A 6 -28.23 12.02 -29.56
CA ARG A 6 -26.91 12.66 -29.48
C ARG A 6 -26.10 11.96 -28.38
N PRO A 7 -24.81 11.66 -28.63
CA PRO A 7 -23.96 11.08 -27.58
C PRO A 7 -23.98 12.03 -26.37
N SER A 8 -24.26 11.48 -25.19
CA SER A 8 -24.26 12.28 -23.96
C SER A 8 -22.88 12.93 -23.78
N PRO A 9 -22.78 14.19 -23.33
CA PRO A 9 -21.49 14.83 -23.17
C PRO A 9 -20.67 14.11 -22.09
N GLU A 10 -19.35 14.02 -22.28
CA GLU A 10 -18.46 13.33 -21.33
C GLU A 10 -18.30 14.09 -20.00
N ARG A 11 -18.50 15.42 -20.03
CA ARG A 11 -18.59 16.30 -18.86
C ARG A 11 -19.91 17.08 -18.88
N ARG A 12 -20.51 17.29 -17.72
CA ARG A 12 -21.75 18.08 -17.59
C ARG A 12 -21.95 18.57 -16.16
N ILE A 13 -22.85 19.53 -15.99
CA ILE A 13 -23.35 19.90 -14.67
C ILE A 13 -24.47 18.92 -14.29
N HIS A 14 -24.42 18.39 -13.07
CA HIS A 14 -25.47 17.59 -12.43
C HIS A 14 -25.62 18.05 -10.98
N LEU A 15 -26.83 18.48 -10.60
CA LEU A 15 -27.14 19.02 -9.26
C LEU A 15 -26.14 20.10 -8.79
N GLY A 16 -25.81 21.03 -9.69
CA GLY A 16 -24.89 22.15 -9.39
C GLY A 16 -23.40 21.77 -9.33
N ARG A 17 -23.04 20.51 -9.58
CA ARG A 17 -21.64 20.04 -9.55
C ARG A 17 -21.19 19.62 -10.94
N MET A 18 -19.90 19.79 -11.22
CA MET A 18 -19.31 19.25 -12.44
C MET A 18 -19.14 17.74 -12.29
N VAL A 19 -19.73 16.99 -13.21
CA VAL A 19 -19.61 15.54 -13.29
C VAL A 19 -18.95 15.13 -14.59
N THR A 20 -18.14 14.08 -14.54
CA THR A 20 -17.44 13.52 -15.69
C THR A 20 -17.58 12.00 -15.75
N THR A 21 -17.40 11.43 -16.94
CA THR A 21 -17.22 9.98 -17.08
C THR A 21 -15.82 9.58 -16.60
N ARG A 22 -15.69 8.34 -16.09
CA ARG A 22 -14.38 7.77 -15.75
C ARG A 22 -13.41 7.87 -16.94
N ALA A 23 -13.87 7.50 -18.13
CA ALA A 23 -13.05 7.48 -19.34
C ALA A 23 -12.44 8.86 -19.68
N ASP A 24 -13.24 9.94 -19.62
CA ASP A 24 -12.74 11.29 -19.86
C ASP A 24 -11.68 11.70 -18.83
N LEU A 25 -11.97 11.46 -17.54
CA LEU A 25 -11.03 11.83 -16.49
C LEU A 25 -9.69 11.08 -16.62
N LEU A 26 -9.74 9.76 -16.84
CA LEU A 26 -8.53 8.94 -17.00
C LEU A 26 -7.65 9.46 -18.14
N ARG A 27 -8.27 9.71 -19.31
CA ARG A 27 -7.59 10.28 -20.49
C ARG A 27 -6.89 11.60 -20.17
N ARG A 28 -7.57 12.51 -19.47
CA ARG A 28 -7.00 13.81 -19.06
C ARG A 28 -5.86 13.70 -18.06
N THR A 29 -5.91 12.70 -17.19
CA THR A 29 -4.88 12.44 -16.17
C THR A 29 -3.74 11.55 -16.68
N GLY A 30 -3.78 11.10 -17.94
CA GLY A 30 -2.80 10.18 -18.52
C GLY A 30 -2.85 8.77 -17.93
N VAL A 31 -3.92 8.40 -17.21
CA VAL A 31 -4.07 7.07 -16.63
C VAL A 31 -4.54 6.10 -17.72
N PRO A 32 -3.85 4.96 -17.94
CA PRO A 32 -4.31 3.94 -18.87
C PRO A 32 -5.71 3.41 -18.53
N HIS A 33 -6.53 3.15 -19.55
CA HIS A 33 -7.87 2.61 -19.37
C HIS A 33 -7.89 1.30 -18.57
N SER A 34 -6.93 0.40 -18.82
CA SER A 34 -6.78 -0.86 -18.09
C SER A 34 -6.58 -0.66 -16.58
N THR A 35 -5.75 0.32 -16.20
CA THR A 35 -5.52 0.71 -14.80
C THR A 35 -6.80 1.25 -14.18
N GLY A 36 -7.48 2.16 -14.85
CA GLY A 36 -8.74 2.73 -14.36
C GLY A 36 -9.89 1.70 -14.27
N ASP A 37 -9.92 0.71 -15.16
CA ASP A 37 -10.88 -0.38 -15.11
C ASP A 37 -10.59 -1.33 -13.94
N ALA A 38 -9.32 -1.63 -13.68
CA ALA A 38 -8.91 -2.41 -12.50
C ALA A 38 -9.29 -1.68 -11.20
N TRP A 39 -8.99 -0.39 -11.11
CA TRP A 39 -9.39 0.47 -10.01
C TRP A 39 -10.91 0.47 -9.78
N TYR A 40 -11.70 0.57 -10.83
CA TYR A 40 -13.16 0.54 -10.70
C TYR A 40 -13.71 -0.85 -10.32
N ARG A 41 -13.07 -1.92 -10.81
CA ARG A 41 -13.43 -3.29 -10.44
C ARG A 41 -13.25 -3.53 -8.93
N ASP A 42 -12.16 -3.01 -8.37
CA ASP A 42 -11.81 -3.13 -6.96
C ASP A 42 -12.35 -1.99 -6.07
N ARG A 43 -13.35 -1.24 -6.56
CA ARG A 43 -13.89 -0.03 -5.91
C ARG A 43 -14.33 -0.24 -4.47
N ASP A 44 -14.86 -1.42 -4.15
CA ASP A 44 -15.34 -1.78 -2.81
C ASP A 44 -14.18 -1.91 -1.79
N ARG A 45 -12.92 -1.97 -2.27
CA ARG A 45 -11.72 -2.18 -1.44
C ARG A 45 -10.74 -1.01 -1.47
N ASN A 46 -10.78 -0.18 -2.50
CA ASN A 46 -9.78 0.89 -2.70
C ASN A 46 -10.34 2.31 -2.50
N GLY A 47 -11.62 2.43 -2.11
CA GLY A 47 -12.26 3.72 -1.86
C GLY A 47 -12.49 4.56 -3.12
N HIS A 48 -12.51 3.93 -4.30
CA HIS A 48 -12.86 4.61 -5.55
C HIS A 48 -14.25 5.25 -5.40
N PRO A 49 -14.41 6.55 -5.73
CA PRO A 49 -15.67 7.25 -5.58
C PRO A 49 -16.83 6.57 -6.32
N PRO A 50 -18.02 6.49 -5.71
CA PRO A 50 -19.19 5.97 -6.39
C PRO A 50 -19.67 6.94 -7.49
N PRO A 51 -20.37 6.45 -8.52
CA PRO A 51 -21.03 7.33 -9.48
C PRO A 51 -22.15 8.11 -8.79
N VAL A 52 -22.33 9.37 -9.19
CA VAL A 52 -23.38 10.28 -8.67
C VAL A 52 -24.57 10.38 -9.62
N ALA A 53 -24.42 9.97 -10.88
CA ALA A 53 -25.50 9.92 -11.86
C ALA A 53 -25.27 8.85 -12.92
N ALA A 54 -26.36 8.42 -13.56
CA ALA A 54 -26.34 7.54 -14.72
C ALA A 54 -27.22 8.13 -15.84
N VAL A 55 -26.72 8.10 -17.07
CA VAL A 55 -27.48 8.50 -18.27
C VAL A 55 -27.30 7.44 -19.33
N GLY A 56 -28.37 6.68 -19.59
CA GLY A 56 -28.28 5.44 -20.36
C GLY A 56 -27.29 4.47 -19.70
N ARG A 57 -26.30 4.00 -20.46
CA ARG A 57 -25.24 3.12 -19.95
C ARG A 57 -24.02 3.86 -19.37
N ARG A 58 -24.01 5.20 -19.41
CA ARG A 58 -22.87 6.00 -18.93
C ARG A 58 -23.03 6.36 -17.47
N LEU A 59 -21.99 6.08 -16.70
CA LEU A 59 -21.85 6.50 -15.31
C LEU A 59 -21.09 7.82 -15.24
N TYR A 60 -21.60 8.73 -14.42
CA TYR A 60 -21.02 10.03 -14.13
C TYR A 60 -20.59 10.09 -12.67
N PHE A 61 -19.41 10.64 -12.45
CA PHE A 61 -18.77 10.78 -11.15
C PHE A 61 -18.60 12.27 -10.86
N ASP A 62 -18.63 12.64 -9.59
CA ASP A 62 -18.21 13.96 -9.16
C ASP A 62 -16.75 14.17 -9.61
N GLU A 63 -16.53 15.18 -10.46
CA GLU A 63 -15.23 15.37 -11.11
C GLU A 63 -14.14 15.71 -10.09
N ALA A 64 -14.45 16.55 -9.10
CA ALA A 64 -13.48 16.99 -8.11
C ALA A 64 -13.08 15.83 -7.21
N LEU A 65 -14.06 15.05 -6.74
CA LEU A 65 -13.83 13.89 -5.89
C LEU A 65 -13.04 12.79 -6.61
N LEU A 66 -13.42 12.47 -7.86
CA LEU A 66 -12.72 11.46 -8.63
C LEU A 66 -11.30 11.91 -9.00
N LEU A 67 -11.10 13.18 -9.36
CA LEU A 67 -9.77 13.73 -9.63
C LEU A 67 -8.87 13.71 -8.39
N ALA A 68 -9.39 14.11 -7.23
CA ALA A 68 -8.65 14.04 -5.98
C ALA A 68 -8.23 12.59 -5.68
N TRP A 69 -9.15 11.64 -5.81
CA TRP A 69 -8.84 10.23 -5.62
C TRP A 69 -7.80 9.71 -6.62
N VAL A 70 -7.93 9.99 -7.92
CA VAL A 70 -6.94 9.59 -8.95
C VAL A 70 -5.54 10.14 -8.61
N ARG A 71 -5.45 11.39 -8.15
CA ARG A 71 -4.17 11.97 -7.72
C ARG A 71 -3.54 11.21 -6.56
N THR A 72 -4.34 10.74 -5.58
CA THR A 72 -3.81 9.90 -4.49
C THR A 72 -3.31 8.54 -4.97
N GLN A 73 -3.88 7.99 -6.04
CA GLN A 73 -3.43 6.72 -6.62
C GLN A 73 -2.15 6.90 -7.45
N LEU A 74 -2.01 8.01 -8.17
CA LEU A 74 -0.83 8.34 -8.97
C LEU A 74 0.36 8.77 -8.11
N HIS A 75 0.08 9.51 -7.05
CA HIS A 75 1.07 10.01 -6.10
C HIS A 75 0.71 9.53 -4.70
N PRO A 76 0.85 8.23 -4.44
CA PRO A 76 0.64 7.75 -3.09
C PRO A 76 1.68 8.39 -2.19
N GLY A 77 1.23 8.88 -1.02
CA GLY A 77 2.13 9.37 0.02
C GLY A 77 3.14 8.29 0.45
N PRO A 78 4.15 8.68 1.25
CA PRO A 78 5.08 7.70 1.82
C PRO A 78 4.26 6.63 2.57
N PRO A 79 4.61 5.34 2.39
CA PRO A 79 3.93 4.30 3.12
C PRO A 79 4.15 4.49 4.62
N PRO A 80 3.14 4.18 5.45
CA PRO A 80 3.26 4.34 6.87
C PRO A 80 4.31 3.40 7.44
N ASP A 81 5.00 3.85 8.49
CA ASP A 81 5.99 3.05 9.19
C ASP A 81 5.38 1.93 10.03
N ARG A 82 4.10 2.05 10.36
CA ARG A 82 3.32 1.06 11.11
C ARG A 82 1.97 0.83 10.46
N VAL A 83 1.55 -0.42 10.38
CA VAL A 83 0.20 -0.80 9.97
C VAL A 83 -0.34 -1.91 10.86
N VAL A 84 -1.63 -1.85 11.19
CA VAL A 84 -2.32 -2.95 11.85
C VAL A 84 -3.04 -3.77 10.80
N ARG A 85 -2.74 -5.07 10.71
CA ARG A 85 -3.43 -6.00 9.80
C ARG A 85 -3.73 -7.31 10.51
N ASN A 86 -4.97 -7.78 10.38
CA ASN A 86 -5.43 -9.03 11.01
C ASN A 86 -5.10 -9.10 12.51
N GLY A 87 -5.23 -7.98 13.22
CA GLY A 87 -4.90 -7.85 14.65
C GLY A 87 -3.40 -7.84 14.98
N ARG A 88 -2.51 -7.86 13.98
CA ARG A 88 -1.05 -7.81 14.18
C ARG A 88 -0.51 -6.41 13.92
N SER A 89 0.43 -5.96 14.76
CA SER A 89 1.21 -4.74 14.52
C SER A 89 2.37 -5.07 13.59
N LEU A 90 2.38 -4.43 12.42
CA LEU A 90 3.41 -4.62 11.41
C LEU A 90 4.22 -3.33 11.25
N VAL A 91 5.53 -3.47 11.22
CA VAL A 91 6.47 -2.33 11.14
C VAL A 91 7.27 -2.38 9.84
N SER A 92 7.58 -1.21 9.30
CA SER A 92 8.55 -1.05 8.20
C SER A 92 9.96 -1.43 8.68
N ARG A 93 10.90 -1.62 7.75
CA ARG A 93 12.32 -1.82 8.12
C ARG A 93 12.89 -0.60 8.85
N ALA A 94 12.51 0.61 8.44
CA ALA A 94 12.95 1.85 9.06
C ALA A 94 12.47 1.95 10.51
N GLU A 95 11.22 1.62 10.77
CA GLU A 95 10.69 1.59 12.12
C GLU A 95 11.30 0.46 12.96
N LEU A 96 11.51 -0.72 12.36
CA LEU A 96 12.19 -1.82 13.04
C LEU A 96 13.62 -1.42 13.45
N ALA A 97 14.37 -0.72 12.58
CA ALA A 97 15.69 -0.18 12.87
C ALA A 97 15.66 0.76 14.09
N ARG A 98 14.70 1.69 14.10
CA ARG A 98 14.50 2.64 15.20
C ARG A 98 14.20 1.93 16.53
N LEU A 99 13.36 0.89 16.51
CA LEU A 99 12.95 0.16 17.72
C LEU A 99 14.04 -0.79 18.24
N SER A 100 14.79 -1.43 17.35
CA SER A 100 15.83 -2.40 17.73
C SER A 100 17.19 -1.76 17.99
N GLY A 101 17.38 -0.49 17.61
CA GLY A 101 18.67 0.20 17.65
C GLY A 101 19.68 -0.29 16.59
N LEU A 102 19.25 -1.10 15.62
CA LEU A 102 20.10 -1.53 14.51
C LEU A 102 19.95 -0.55 13.34
N SER A 103 20.96 -0.46 12.47
CA SER A 103 20.80 0.33 11.24
C SER A 103 19.92 -0.40 10.22
N GLU A 104 19.25 0.37 9.36
CA GLU A 104 18.45 -0.21 8.27
C GLU A 104 19.28 -1.08 7.31
N SER A 105 20.54 -0.70 7.07
CA SER A 105 21.47 -1.47 6.23
C SER A 105 21.76 -2.84 6.86
N VAL A 106 22.03 -2.88 8.17
CA VAL A 106 22.23 -4.14 8.90
C VAL A 106 20.99 -5.03 8.82
N LEU A 107 19.78 -4.47 9.01
CA LEU A 107 18.54 -5.23 8.88
C LEU A 107 18.31 -5.71 7.44
N ALA A 108 18.67 -4.92 6.42
CA ALA A 108 18.57 -5.32 5.02
C ALA A 108 19.49 -6.52 4.72
N ASP A 109 20.73 -6.48 5.19
CA ASP A 109 21.70 -7.57 5.03
C ASP A 109 21.30 -8.84 5.77
N LEU A 110 20.73 -8.70 6.97
CA LEU A 110 20.23 -9.83 7.76
C LEU A 110 19.02 -10.47 7.07
N TYR A 111 18.12 -9.68 6.51
CA TYR A 111 16.97 -10.16 5.76
C TYR A 111 17.36 -10.82 4.42
N ALA A 112 18.34 -10.25 3.71
CA ALA A 112 18.88 -10.85 2.49
C ALA A 112 19.46 -12.26 2.78
N ARG A 113 20.10 -12.43 3.93
CA ARG A 113 20.68 -13.69 4.41
C ARG A 113 19.76 -14.49 5.34
N ARG A 114 18.44 -14.24 5.33
CA ARG A 114 17.48 -14.85 6.28
C ARG A 114 17.51 -16.38 6.32
N ALA A 115 17.90 -17.05 5.23
CA ALA A 115 18.07 -18.51 5.19
C ALA A 115 19.08 -19.01 6.24
N THR A 116 20.12 -18.22 6.54
CA THR A 116 21.15 -18.56 7.52
C THR A 116 20.98 -17.79 8.83
N THR A 117 20.51 -16.55 8.79
CA THR A 117 20.35 -15.70 9.98
C THR A 117 19.06 -15.97 10.75
N ARG A 118 18.12 -16.72 10.15
CA ARG A 118 16.76 -16.93 10.65
C ARG A 118 16.00 -15.63 10.93
N HIS A 119 16.35 -14.53 10.25
CA HIS A 119 15.61 -13.28 10.35
C HIS A 119 14.15 -13.52 9.94
N PRO A 120 13.16 -13.00 10.70
CA PRO A 120 11.75 -13.14 10.36
C PRO A 120 11.42 -12.71 8.93
N ALA A 121 10.50 -13.43 8.30
CA ALA A 121 10.04 -13.09 6.96
C ALA A 121 9.15 -11.84 7.00
N ALA A 122 9.07 -11.12 5.89
CA ALA A 122 8.07 -10.07 5.75
C ALA A 122 6.68 -10.73 5.69
N VAL A 123 5.77 -10.29 6.56
CA VAL A 123 4.41 -10.82 6.66
C VAL A 123 3.42 -10.04 5.81
N HIS A 124 3.78 -8.82 5.41
CA HIS A 124 2.99 -8.02 4.49
C HIS A 124 3.89 -7.21 3.53
N ARG A 125 3.34 -6.94 2.35
CA ARG A 125 3.99 -6.13 1.33
C ARG A 125 3.00 -5.10 0.81
N ASP A 126 3.39 -3.83 0.87
CA ASP A 126 2.71 -2.73 0.19
C ASP A 126 3.63 -2.17 -0.89
N ARG A 127 3.31 -2.44 -2.15
CA ARG A 127 4.14 -2.12 -3.33
C ARG A 127 5.56 -2.68 -3.21
N ARG A 128 6.55 -1.86 -2.87
CA ARG A 128 7.96 -2.25 -2.66
C ARG A 128 8.34 -2.33 -1.18
N HIS A 129 7.45 -1.92 -0.29
CA HIS A 129 7.69 -1.82 1.13
C HIS A 129 7.31 -3.14 1.80
N LEU A 130 8.26 -3.66 2.56
CA LEU A 130 8.10 -4.88 3.34
C LEU A 130 7.78 -4.51 4.77
N TYR A 131 6.81 -5.22 5.33
CA TYR A 131 6.41 -5.09 6.71
C TYR A 131 6.64 -6.40 7.45
N PHE A 132 7.17 -6.28 8.65
CA PHE A 132 7.53 -7.38 9.52
C PHE A 132 6.62 -7.39 10.73
N ASP A 133 6.34 -8.57 11.28
CA ASP A 133 5.64 -8.68 12.55
C ASP A 133 6.51 -8.02 13.64
N GLU A 134 5.98 -7.01 14.30
CA GLU A 134 6.75 -6.20 15.25
C GLU A 134 7.26 -7.05 16.42
N THR A 135 6.37 -7.84 17.03
CA THR A 135 6.69 -8.63 18.21
C THR A 135 7.71 -9.71 17.86
N GLU A 136 7.51 -10.44 16.77
CA GLU A 136 8.44 -11.47 16.32
C GLU A 136 9.83 -10.89 15.99
N SER A 137 9.86 -9.77 15.26
CA SER A 137 11.12 -9.15 14.82
C SER A 137 11.91 -8.56 15.97
N LEU A 138 11.24 -7.91 16.93
CA LEU A 138 11.91 -7.38 18.11
C LEU A 138 12.43 -8.49 19.02
N ALA A 139 11.63 -9.54 19.26
CA ALA A 139 12.09 -10.70 20.03
C ALA A 139 13.34 -11.34 19.40
N TRP A 140 13.36 -11.48 18.08
CA TRP A 140 14.53 -11.96 17.35
C TRP A 140 15.73 -11.04 17.52
N CYS A 141 15.56 -9.72 17.37
CA CYS A 141 16.64 -8.74 17.56
C CYS A 141 17.23 -8.82 18.98
N SER A 142 16.36 -8.85 20.00
CA SER A 142 16.77 -8.96 21.40
C SER A 142 17.52 -10.26 21.69
N SER A 143 17.09 -11.39 21.12
CA SER A 143 17.77 -12.67 21.28
C SER A 143 19.21 -12.68 20.75
N ARG A 144 19.50 -11.83 19.76
CA ARG A 144 20.85 -11.67 19.18
C ARG A 144 21.71 -10.65 19.91
N ALA A 145 21.10 -9.67 20.56
CA ALA A 145 21.79 -8.69 21.39
C ALA A 145 22.17 -9.27 22.76
N ALA A 146 21.51 -10.35 23.19
CA ALA A 146 21.88 -11.06 24.42
C ALA A 146 23.35 -11.50 24.37
N PRO A 147 24.16 -11.20 25.41
CA PRO A 147 25.53 -11.65 25.45
C PRO A 147 25.56 -13.17 25.35
N ARG A 148 26.29 -13.67 24.36
CA ARG A 148 26.56 -15.09 24.20
C ARG A 148 27.27 -15.54 25.47
N ALA A 149 26.59 -16.32 26.31
CA ALA A 149 27.15 -16.79 27.57
C ALA A 149 28.55 -17.37 27.32
N PRO A 150 29.58 -16.98 28.11
CA PRO A 150 30.91 -17.51 27.91
C PRO A 150 30.85 -19.02 28.06
N ALA A 151 31.43 -19.73 27.08
CA ALA A 151 31.52 -21.19 27.11
C ALA A 151 32.16 -21.63 28.44
N PRO A 152 31.66 -22.69 29.09
CA PRO A 152 32.26 -23.17 30.33
C PRO A 152 33.73 -23.49 30.08
N ARG A 153 34.63 -22.78 30.76
CA ARG A 153 36.06 -23.06 30.71
C ARG A 153 36.25 -24.48 31.26
N ALA A 154 36.73 -25.39 30.43
CA ALA A 154 37.13 -26.72 30.86
C ALA A 154 38.17 -26.57 31.98
N ARG A 155 37.87 -27.14 33.15
CA ARG A 155 38.83 -27.24 34.25
C ARG A 155 39.98 -28.16 33.78
N PRO A 156 41.26 -27.76 33.91
CA PRO A 156 42.36 -28.69 33.69
C PRO A 156 42.29 -29.79 34.76
N ALA A 157 42.33 -31.05 34.33
CA ALA A 157 42.49 -32.19 35.21
C ALA A 157 43.85 -32.10 35.90
N THR A 158 43.85 -32.31 37.22
CA THR A 158 45.05 -32.39 38.07
C THR A 158 45.54 -33.82 38.11
#